data_AF-A0A6I1K0P5-F1
#
_entry.id   AF-A0A6I1K0P5-F1
#
_cell.length_a   1.000
_cell.length_b   1.000
_cell.length_c   1.000
_cell.angle_alpha   90.00
_cell.angle_beta   90.00
_cell.angle_gamma   90.00
#
_symmetry.space_group_name_H-M   'P 1'
#
loop_
_entity.id
_entity.type
_entity.pdbx_description
1 polymer ?
#
loop_
_entity_poly.entity_id
_entity_poly.type
_entity_poly.pdbx_seq_one_letter_code
_entity_poly.pdbx_strand_id
1 'polypeptide(L)'
;MSPSLDPLVAERLRAFAQRWTRMVWTRGLCAAAVTLLVAFTAVAWLDRFFVLTESARWLLSLGGYAATALVFWLVAGRTLAKPPSTREFAVLMEKSWPGLRNHVVAAVELAENSAEGKNDSFAFRDLVQEGVARRVRDLRMEAVLPRALVAPWTRSALLCIAVVAGMFAVPALEFPRQLARAFVPMADIERVARTKIRVLEPAADTRWLAQGDHQPVVVELAGVDPGRAELEVLAADGKAERVVMSPGRAGQFTATLPVGQGAFAFRVRAGDALTKTVTIATRARPAVVAFAKTYAAPAYAQLPTRQVEEENGNLSALEGSVADVRMRVNQPVRAGELAIVADGKTNLVALTAPEPDVVHARVLVRGAATYQVRLVAAETGLGNKFSPTFEIRAEPDLAPRVTLESPRNDLVVSPDEVIAVRGTAGDDVGLTTVAQHFQVNAGPWVEVPLALANKTNSPVAHRWDLLLLGLSTGDRVGTKLVAVDLKGTRVESALAQLVIGAEQSDSTRAKALAARQQVQEALEAASKSAVELRKAYTAEAAAKIRAGDDVQRQQTVAGAAVALADVERQLERADKQLAGALREADAGRESAELASL
;
A
#
# COMPACT_ATOMS: atom_id res chain seq x y z
N MET A 1 31.46 20.37 -87.98
CA MET A 1 31.29 19.35 -86.93
C MET A 1 32.52 19.39 -86.06
N SER A 2 32.37 19.55 -84.75
CA SER A 2 33.50 19.59 -83.81
C SER A 2 34.33 18.31 -83.99
N PRO A 3 35.66 18.37 -84.12
CA PRO A 3 36.48 17.18 -84.26
C PRO A 3 36.36 16.39 -82.97
N SER A 4 35.58 15.32 -83.01
CA SER A 4 35.44 14.38 -81.90
C SER A 4 36.30 13.18 -82.23
N LEU A 5 36.91 12.60 -81.19
CA LEU A 5 37.66 11.35 -81.28
C LEU A 5 36.85 10.32 -82.08
N ASP A 6 37.51 9.56 -82.95
CA ASP A 6 36.83 8.53 -83.75
C ASP A 6 36.00 7.61 -82.83
N PRO A 7 34.71 7.34 -83.17
CA PRO A 7 33.80 6.63 -82.30
C PRO A 7 34.31 5.22 -81.95
N LEU A 8 35.03 4.55 -82.85
CA LEU A 8 35.63 3.23 -82.60
C LEU A 8 36.80 3.32 -81.61
N VAL A 9 37.64 4.36 -81.73
CA VAL A 9 38.75 4.59 -80.79
C VAL A 9 38.22 4.94 -79.41
N ALA A 10 37.20 5.81 -79.33
CA ALA A 10 36.51 6.17 -78.09
C ALA A 10 35.85 4.95 -77.42
N GLU A 11 35.15 4.11 -78.19
CA GLU A 11 34.53 2.88 -77.69
C GLU A 11 35.56 1.91 -77.12
N ARG A 12 36.68 1.72 -77.83
CA ARG A 12 37.75 0.80 -77.42
C ARG A 12 38.50 1.30 -76.18
N LEU A 13 38.75 2.61 -76.07
CA LEU A 13 39.29 3.22 -74.85
C LEU A 13 38.33 3.08 -73.66
N ARG A 14 37.02 3.27 -73.86
CA ARG A 14 36.02 3.01 -72.82
C ARG A 14 35.97 1.54 -72.41
N ALA A 15 36.07 0.61 -73.36
CA ALA A 15 36.13 -0.83 -73.07
C ALA A 15 37.40 -1.20 -72.27
N PHE A 16 38.54 -0.60 -72.61
CA PHE A 16 39.78 -0.74 -71.85
C PHE A 16 39.63 -0.20 -70.42
N ALA A 17 39.11 1.03 -70.28
CA ALA A 17 38.88 1.66 -68.98
C ALA A 17 37.90 0.84 -68.11
N GLN A 18 36.78 0.39 -68.65
CA GLN A 18 35.82 -0.46 -67.94
C GLN A 18 36.44 -1.79 -67.48
N ARG A 19 37.24 -2.43 -68.34
CA ARG A 19 37.94 -3.69 -67.98
C ARG A 19 39.00 -3.45 -66.90
N TRP A 20 39.79 -2.39 -67.02
CA TRP A 20 40.77 -1.98 -66.02
C TRP A 20 40.11 -1.70 -64.68
N THR A 21 39.03 -0.92 -64.66
CA THR A 21 38.24 -0.62 -63.46
C THR A 21 37.70 -1.91 -62.83
N ARG A 22 37.12 -2.83 -63.61
CA ARG A 22 36.67 -4.14 -63.10
C ARG A 22 37.81 -4.96 -62.50
N MET A 23 39.00 -4.95 -63.10
CA MET A 23 40.18 -5.65 -62.58
C MET A 23 40.70 -5.03 -61.28
N VAL A 24 40.72 -3.70 -61.17
CA VAL A 24 41.09 -2.98 -59.95
C VAL A 24 40.09 -3.27 -58.82
N TRP A 25 38.78 -3.25 -59.12
CA TRP A 25 37.73 -3.67 -58.19
C TRP A 25 37.92 -5.11 -57.73
N THR A 26 38.16 -6.04 -58.66
CA THR A 26 38.36 -7.46 -58.34
C THR A 26 39.59 -7.64 -57.45
N ARG A 27 40.70 -6.95 -57.75
CA ARG A 27 41.92 -6.97 -56.93
C ARG A 27 41.66 -6.42 -55.53
N GLY A 28 40.99 -5.27 -55.43
CA GLY A 28 40.63 -4.65 -54.15
C GLY A 28 39.72 -5.54 -53.31
N LEU A 29 38.69 -6.13 -53.92
CA LEU A 29 37.76 -7.01 -53.24
C LEU A 29 38.43 -8.30 -52.77
N CYS A 30 39.30 -8.90 -53.59
CA CYS A 30 40.07 -10.09 -53.20
C CYS A 30 41.03 -9.78 -52.04
N ALA A 31 41.75 -8.64 -52.11
CA ALA A 31 42.64 -8.20 -51.04
C ALA A 31 41.88 -7.93 -49.74
N ALA A 32 40.72 -7.25 -49.82
CA ALA A 32 39.85 -6.99 -48.70
C ALA A 32 39.30 -8.29 -48.09
N ALA A 33 38.84 -9.23 -48.92
CA ALA A 33 38.32 -10.52 -48.46
C ALA A 33 39.40 -11.34 -47.73
N VAL A 34 40.63 -11.39 -48.27
CA VAL A 34 41.76 -12.05 -47.59
C VAL A 34 42.07 -11.38 -46.25
N THR A 35 42.21 -10.06 -46.23
CA THR A 35 42.48 -9.30 -44.99
C THR A 35 41.39 -9.51 -43.94
N LEU A 36 40.12 -9.47 -44.35
CA LEU A 36 38.97 -9.71 -43.50
C LEU A 36 39.04 -11.11 -42.90
N LEU A 37 39.16 -12.15 -43.73
CA LEU A 37 39.18 -13.53 -43.26
C LEU A 37 40.37 -13.79 -42.33
N VAL A 38 41.56 -13.29 -42.66
CA VAL A 38 42.75 -13.46 -41.82
C VAL A 38 42.60 -12.70 -40.49
N ALA A 39 42.15 -11.44 -40.52
CA ALA A 39 41.98 -10.64 -39.32
C ALA A 39 40.94 -11.25 -38.37
N PHE A 40 39.76 -11.61 -38.87
CA PHE A 40 38.69 -12.17 -38.04
C PHE A 40 38.98 -13.59 -37.58
N THR A 41 39.74 -14.38 -38.37
CA THR A 41 40.27 -15.68 -37.90
C THR A 41 41.26 -15.46 -36.75
N ALA A 42 42.16 -14.48 -36.85
CA ALA A 42 43.10 -14.15 -35.78
C ALA A 42 42.36 -13.69 -34.51
N VAL A 43 41.34 -12.83 -34.63
CA VAL A 43 40.50 -12.41 -33.49
C VAL A 43 39.77 -13.60 -32.86
N ALA A 44 39.21 -14.50 -33.67
CA ALA A 44 38.56 -15.73 -33.18
C ALA A 44 39.53 -16.62 -32.38
N TRP A 45 40.77 -16.79 -32.86
CA TRP A 45 41.80 -17.54 -32.13
C TRP A 45 42.25 -16.83 -30.86
N LEU A 46 42.41 -15.50 -30.88
CA LEU A 46 42.71 -14.71 -29.70
C LEU A 46 41.60 -14.83 -28.64
N ASP A 47 40.32 -14.78 -29.02
CA ASP A 47 39.17 -14.98 -28.11
C ASP A 47 39.10 -16.41 -27.54
N ARG A 48 39.60 -17.39 -28.31
CA ARG A 48 39.71 -18.77 -27.84
C ARG A 48 40.78 -18.94 -26.77
N PHE A 49 41.97 -18.33 -26.94
CA PHE A 49 43.08 -18.51 -26.00
C PHE A 49 43.06 -17.51 -24.83
N PHE A 50 42.57 -16.29 -25.05
CA PHE A 50 42.51 -15.23 -24.05
C PHE A 50 41.06 -14.83 -23.78
N VAL A 51 40.71 -14.62 -22.50
CA VAL A 51 39.40 -14.10 -22.12
C VAL A 51 39.37 -12.61 -22.43
N LEU A 52 38.99 -12.27 -23.67
CA LEU A 52 38.86 -10.89 -24.11
C LEU A 52 37.66 -10.23 -23.42
N THR A 53 37.88 -9.06 -22.83
CA THR A 53 36.80 -8.19 -22.36
C THR A 53 35.93 -7.75 -23.55
N GLU A 54 34.69 -7.34 -23.26
CA GLU A 54 33.79 -6.84 -24.30
C GLU A 54 34.40 -5.66 -25.08
N SER A 55 35.02 -4.72 -24.37
CA SER A 55 35.74 -3.60 -24.97
C SER A 55 36.94 -4.02 -25.84
N ALA A 56 37.72 -5.02 -25.40
CA ALA A 56 38.84 -5.51 -26.20
C ALA A 56 38.35 -6.18 -27.49
N ARG A 57 37.27 -6.96 -27.42
CA ARG A 57 36.65 -7.58 -28.61
C ARG A 57 36.16 -6.53 -29.59
N TRP A 58 35.52 -5.48 -29.09
CA TRP A 58 35.10 -4.33 -29.88
C TRP A 58 36.25 -3.66 -30.61
N LEU A 59 37.32 -3.31 -29.88
CA LEU A 59 38.48 -2.64 -30.45
C LEU A 59 39.18 -3.52 -31.50
N LEU A 60 39.34 -4.82 -31.24
CA LEU A 60 39.95 -5.76 -32.19
C LEU A 60 39.08 -5.95 -33.44
N SER A 61 37.76 -6.06 -33.28
CA SER A 61 36.84 -6.22 -34.40
C SER A 61 36.76 -4.95 -35.25
N LEU A 62 36.69 -3.78 -34.60
CA LEU A 62 36.75 -2.47 -35.28
C LEU A 62 38.10 -2.28 -36.00
N GLY A 63 39.19 -2.69 -35.38
CA GLY A 63 40.52 -2.74 -35.99
C GLY A 63 40.55 -3.64 -37.24
N GLY A 64 39.93 -4.82 -37.18
CA GLY A 64 39.79 -5.73 -38.33
C GLY A 64 38.99 -5.13 -39.48
N TYR A 65 37.87 -4.46 -39.18
CA TYR A 65 37.07 -3.72 -40.18
C TYR A 65 37.85 -2.55 -40.77
N ALA A 66 38.51 -1.75 -39.94
CA ALA A 66 39.32 -0.61 -40.37
C ALA A 66 40.51 -1.05 -41.23
N ALA A 67 41.20 -2.12 -40.86
CA ALA A 67 42.29 -2.70 -41.65
C ALA A 67 41.78 -3.19 -43.02
N THR A 68 40.62 -3.85 -43.05
CA THR A 68 39.98 -4.30 -44.31
C THR A 68 39.63 -3.11 -45.21
N ALA A 69 39.01 -2.07 -44.65
CA ALA A 69 38.68 -0.85 -45.38
C ALA A 69 39.92 -0.10 -45.88
N LEU A 70 40.97 -0.02 -45.05
CA LEU A 70 42.25 0.60 -45.40
C LEU A 70 42.94 -0.16 -46.54
N VAL A 71 43.02 -1.49 -46.48
CA VAL A 71 43.60 -2.30 -47.55
C VAL A 71 42.79 -2.14 -48.84
N PHE A 72 41.46 -2.17 -48.76
CA PHE A 72 40.61 -1.91 -49.92
C PHE A 72 40.87 -0.52 -50.51
N TRP A 73 40.96 0.51 -49.67
CA TRP A 73 41.26 1.88 -50.07
C TRP A 73 42.63 2.01 -50.73
N LEU A 74 43.68 1.43 -50.14
CA LEU A 74 45.05 1.49 -50.67
C LEU A 74 45.19 0.72 -52.00
N VAL A 75 44.52 -0.43 -52.14
CA VAL A 75 44.66 -1.31 -53.31
C VAL A 75 43.74 -0.90 -54.46
N ALA A 76 42.54 -0.39 -54.18
CA ALA A 76 41.54 -0.06 -55.19
C ALA A 76 40.85 1.28 -54.96
N GLY A 77 40.44 1.61 -53.73
CA GLY A 77 39.62 2.82 -53.47
C GLY A 77 40.31 4.13 -53.89
N ARG A 78 41.60 4.30 -53.62
CA ARG A 78 42.38 5.48 -54.01
C ARG A 78 42.46 5.64 -55.53
N THR A 79 42.63 4.55 -56.27
CA THR A 79 42.73 4.56 -57.74
C THR A 79 41.36 4.68 -58.41
N LEU A 80 40.29 4.28 -57.74
CA LEU A 80 38.91 4.41 -58.22
C LEU A 80 38.31 5.78 -57.90
N ALA A 81 38.69 6.41 -56.79
CA ALA A 81 38.24 7.76 -56.40
C ALA A 81 38.80 8.87 -57.30
N LYS A 82 39.97 8.63 -57.89
CA LYS A 82 40.57 9.47 -58.93
C LYS A 82 40.89 8.58 -60.14
N PRO A 83 39.87 8.23 -60.95
CA PRO A 83 40.10 7.39 -62.12
C PRO A 83 41.03 8.12 -63.11
N PRO A 84 41.92 7.40 -63.82
CA PRO A 84 42.76 8.00 -64.83
C PRO A 84 41.96 8.79 -65.88
N SER A 85 42.54 9.86 -66.41
CA SER A 85 41.93 10.62 -67.52
C SER A 85 41.93 9.80 -68.83
N THR A 86 41.14 10.22 -69.82
CA THR A 86 41.09 9.57 -71.15
C THR A 86 42.48 9.47 -71.78
N ARG A 87 43.29 10.54 -71.68
CA ARG A 87 44.69 10.57 -72.10
C ARG A 87 45.56 9.58 -71.32
N GLU A 88 45.44 9.52 -70.00
CA GLU A 88 46.19 8.55 -69.18
C GLU A 88 45.81 7.09 -69.50
N PHE A 89 44.54 6.82 -69.79
CA PHE A 89 44.11 5.50 -70.27
C PHE A 89 44.70 5.15 -71.64
N ALA A 90 44.83 6.12 -72.55
CA ALA A 90 45.53 5.91 -73.82
C ALA A 90 47.00 5.55 -73.60
N VAL A 91 47.69 6.26 -72.70
CA VAL A 91 49.08 5.93 -72.31
C VAL A 91 49.18 4.54 -71.68
N LEU A 92 48.26 4.18 -70.78
CA LEU A 92 48.22 2.86 -70.15
C LEU A 92 47.93 1.74 -71.17
N MET A 93 47.07 1.99 -72.15
CA MET A 93 46.74 1.05 -73.21
C MET A 93 47.95 0.80 -74.12
N GLU A 94 48.69 1.83 -74.51
CA GLU A 94 49.92 1.69 -75.32
C GLU A 94 51.08 1.07 -74.54
N LYS A 95 51.22 1.39 -73.25
CA LYS A 95 52.19 0.72 -72.38
C LYS A 95 51.91 -0.78 -72.27
N SER A 96 50.64 -1.17 -72.30
CA SER A 96 50.22 -2.58 -72.26
C SER A 96 50.35 -3.27 -73.63
N TRP A 97 50.36 -2.51 -74.73
CA TRP A 97 50.57 -3.01 -76.09
C TRP A 97 51.48 -2.08 -76.91
N PRO A 98 52.81 -2.30 -76.89
CA PRO A 98 53.79 -1.44 -77.57
C PRO A 98 53.61 -1.32 -79.09
N GLY A 99 52.84 -2.23 -79.71
CA GLY A 99 52.56 -2.20 -81.15
C GLY A 99 51.74 -0.99 -81.64
N LEU A 100 51.15 -0.22 -80.73
CA LEU A 100 50.38 1.00 -81.05
C LEU A 100 51.27 2.25 -81.30
N ARG A 101 52.58 2.19 -81.00
CA ARG A 101 53.62 3.19 -81.35
C ARG A 101 53.19 4.67 -81.18
N ASN A 102 52.65 5.06 -80.02
CA ASN A 102 52.20 6.43 -79.71
C ASN A 102 51.05 7.00 -80.55
N HIS A 103 50.40 6.18 -81.39
CA HIS A 103 49.36 6.64 -82.29
C HIS A 103 48.02 6.88 -81.57
N VAL A 104 47.70 6.15 -80.52
CA VAL A 104 46.45 6.33 -79.75
C VAL A 104 46.58 7.54 -78.81
N VAL A 105 47.74 7.72 -78.18
CA VAL A 105 48.00 8.91 -77.36
C VAL A 105 47.95 10.17 -78.22
N ALA A 106 48.60 10.15 -79.39
CA ALA A 106 48.53 11.26 -80.34
C ALA A 106 47.10 11.53 -80.85
N ALA A 107 46.29 10.47 -81.09
CA ALA A 107 44.90 10.62 -81.51
C ALA A 107 44.02 11.27 -80.42
N VAL A 108 44.27 10.96 -79.14
CA VAL A 108 43.56 11.56 -78.00
C VAL A 108 44.00 13.00 -77.76
N GLU A 109 45.31 13.29 -77.80
CA GLU A 109 45.85 14.66 -77.67
C GLU A 109 45.35 15.58 -78.80
N LEU A 110 45.30 15.07 -80.04
CA LEU A 110 44.79 15.81 -81.19
C LEU A 110 43.28 16.09 -81.07
N ALA A 111 42.52 15.18 -80.43
CA ALA A 111 41.09 15.36 -80.15
C ALA A 111 40.82 16.29 -78.95
N GLU A 112 41.66 16.27 -77.90
CA GLU A 112 41.54 17.16 -76.73
C GLU A 112 41.95 18.60 -77.08
N ASN A 113 43.05 18.79 -77.82
CA ASN A 113 43.53 20.11 -78.26
C ASN A 113 42.69 20.73 -79.39
N SER A 114 41.70 20.00 -79.91
CA SER A 114 40.77 20.51 -80.94
C SER A 114 39.89 21.66 -80.44
N ALA A 115 39.73 21.83 -79.12
CA ALA A 115 38.99 22.94 -78.52
C ALA A 115 39.73 24.28 -78.55
N GLU A 116 41.06 24.30 -78.73
CA GLU A 116 41.89 25.52 -78.63
C GLU A 116 42.26 26.16 -79.98
N GLY A 117 41.74 25.66 -81.10
CA GLY A 117 41.71 26.40 -82.37
C GLY A 117 43.06 26.81 -82.98
N LYS A 118 44.15 26.07 -82.73
CA LYS A 118 45.48 26.36 -83.33
C LYS A 118 45.87 25.32 -84.40
N ASN A 119 45.86 25.77 -85.66
CA ASN A 119 46.74 25.41 -86.78
C ASN A 119 46.79 23.99 -87.42
N ASP A 120 45.85 23.07 -87.20
CA ASP A 120 45.84 21.79 -87.96
C ASP A 120 44.73 21.73 -89.04
N SER A 121 45.04 21.09 -90.18
CA SER A 121 44.06 20.78 -91.23
C SER A 121 43.09 19.68 -90.77
N PHE A 122 41.79 19.88 -90.95
CA PHE A 122 40.75 18.88 -90.66
C PHE A 122 41.02 17.54 -91.40
N ALA A 123 41.49 17.59 -92.65
CA ALA A 123 41.79 16.40 -93.43
C ALA A 123 42.97 15.59 -92.86
N PHE A 124 43.95 16.26 -92.25
CA PHE A 124 45.06 15.58 -91.57
C PHE A 124 44.58 14.83 -90.31
N ARG A 125 43.65 15.44 -89.56
CA ARG A 125 43.05 14.81 -88.37
C ARG A 125 42.26 13.57 -88.74
N ASP A 126 41.42 13.65 -89.77
CA ASP A 126 40.61 12.50 -90.22
C ASP A 126 41.49 11.32 -90.67
N LEU A 127 42.58 11.60 -91.40
CA LEU A 127 43.53 10.55 -91.83
C LEU A 127 44.26 9.88 -90.65
N VAL A 128 44.67 10.67 -89.64
CA VAL A 128 45.32 10.14 -88.43
C VAL A 128 44.33 9.31 -87.60
N GLN A 129 43.11 9.81 -87.41
CA GLN A 129 42.05 9.11 -86.69
C GLN A 129 41.65 7.80 -87.39
N GLU A 130 41.49 7.80 -88.71
CA GLU A 130 41.16 6.60 -89.49
C GLU A 130 42.29 5.56 -89.45
N GLY A 131 43.56 6.02 -89.55
CA GLY A 131 44.73 5.16 -89.43
C GLY A 131 44.85 4.50 -88.06
N VAL A 132 44.49 5.20 -86.99
CA VAL A 132 44.45 4.68 -85.62
C VAL A 132 43.28 3.72 -85.44
N ALA A 133 42.09 4.08 -85.94
CA ALA A 133 40.89 3.25 -85.87
C ALA A 133 41.11 1.88 -86.52
N ARG A 134 41.80 1.81 -87.67
CA ARG A 134 42.17 0.53 -88.31
C ARG A 134 43.09 -0.34 -87.45
N ARG A 135 44.03 0.26 -86.71
CA ARG A 135 44.98 -0.47 -85.84
C ARG A 135 44.35 -0.94 -84.53
N VAL A 136 43.36 -0.21 -84.02
CA VAL A 136 42.65 -0.56 -82.78
C VAL A 136 41.49 -1.52 -83.04
N ARG A 137 40.98 -1.60 -84.28
CA ARG A 137 39.83 -2.42 -84.70
C ARG A 137 39.92 -3.89 -84.25
N ASP A 138 41.08 -4.52 -84.47
CA ASP A 138 41.30 -5.94 -84.18
C ASP A 138 41.92 -6.18 -82.79
N LEU A 139 42.09 -5.12 -81.98
CA LEU A 139 42.69 -5.22 -80.66
C LEU A 139 41.72 -5.90 -79.69
N ARG A 140 42.08 -7.10 -79.23
CA ARG A 140 41.36 -7.84 -78.20
C ARG A 140 41.77 -7.34 -76.82
N MET A 141 40.82 -6.76 -76.08
CA MET A 141 41.07 -6.22 -74.73
C MET A 141 41.56 -7.28 -73.74
N GLU A 142 41.28 -8.56 -74.00
CA GLU A 142 41.76 -9.72 -73.26
C GLU A 142 43.27 -9.93 -73.36
N ALA A 143 43.85 -9.62 -74.52
CA ALA A 143 45.28 -9.75 -74.75
C ALA A 143 46.05 -8.56 -74.15
N VAL A 144 45.44 -7.37 -74.16
CA VAL A 144 46.03 -6.14 -73.61
C VAL A 144 45.97 -6.13 -72.07
N LEU A 145 44.87 -6.60 -71.49
CA LEU A 145 44.71 -6.78 -70.03
C LEU A 145 44.37 -8.25 -69.73
N PRO A 146 45.40 -9.12 -69.62
CA PRO A 146 45.20 -10.54 -69.35
C PRO A 146 44.72 -10.76 -67.91
N ARG A 147 43.80 -11.72 -67.73
CA ARG A 147 43.27 -12.11 -66.41
C ARG A 147 44.37 -12.61 -65.46
N ALA A 148 45.52 -13.04 -65.99
CA ALA A 148 46.70 -13.44 -65.24
C ALA A 148 47.18 -12.37 -64.24
N LEU A 149 46.94 -11.08 -64.51
CA LEU A 149 47.31 -9.98 -63.61
C LEU A 149 46.51 -9.98 -62.29
N VAL A 150 45.30 -10.54 -62.29
CA VAL A 150 44.42 -10.65 -61.11
C VAL A 150 44.35 -12.10 -60.59
N ALA A 151 44.88 -13.06 -61.34
CA ALA A 151 44.94 -14.47 -60.97
C ALA A 151 45.63 -14.76 -59.62
N PRO A 152 46.74 -14.12 -59.21
CA PRO A 152 47.29 -14.39 -57.87
C PRO A 152 46.35 -13.93 -56.76
N TRP A 153 45.71 -12.77 -56.89
CA TRP A 153 44.77 -12.23 -55.89
C TRP A 153 43.52 -13.11 -55.73
N THR A 154 42.94 -13.56 -56.85
CA THR A 154 41.78 -14.45 -56.85
C THR A 154 42.12 -15.84 -56.31
N ARG A 155 43.29 -16.40 -56.66
CA ARG A 155 43.77 -17.67 -56.09
C ARG A 155 44.02 -17.56 -54.58
N SER A 156 44.64 -16.49 -54.11
CA SER A 156 44.85 -16.26 -52.67
C SER A 156 43.53 -16.11 -51.91
N ALA A 157 42.57 -15.36 -52.46
CA ALA A 157 41.24 -15.24 -51.88
C ALA A 157 40.51 -16.60 -51.83
N LEU A 158 40.54 -17.36 -52.92
CA LEU A 158 39.92 -18.69 -52.98
C LEU A 158 40.58 -19.66 -52.00
N LEU A 159 41.92 -19.63 -51.87
CA LEU A 159 42.65 -20.44 -50.90
C LEU A 159 42.26 -20.08 -49.47
N CYS A 160 42.23 -18.78 -49.12
CA CYS A 160 41.78 -18.35 -47.79
C CYS A 160 40.35 -18.77 -47.49
N ILE A 161 39.43 -18.63 -48.46
CA ILE A 161 38.05 -19.09 -48.31
C ILE A 161 38.01 -20.60 -48.11
N ALA A 162 38.76 -21.39 -48.89
CA ALA A 162 38.81 -22.84 -48.76
C ALA A 162 39.37 -23.28 -47.40
N VAL A 163 40.40 -22.60 -46.87
CA VAL A 163 40.95 -22.86 -45.53
C VAL A 163 39.90 -22.58 -44.45
N VAL A 164 39.24 -21.42 -44.50
CA VAL A 164 38.17 -21.05 -43.55
C VAL A 164 36.99 -22.03 -43.63
N ALA A 165 36.58 -22.41 -44.84
CA ALA A 165 35.53 -23.41 -45.05
C ALA A 165 35.93 -24.80 -44.53
N GLY A 166 37.19 -25.20 -44.72
CA GLY A 166 37.74 -26.43 -44.13
C GLY A 166 37.69 -26.42 -42.60
N MET A 167 37.93 -25.27 -41.97
CA MET A 167 37.81 -25.12 -40.52
C MET A 167 36.35 -25.26 -40.02
N PHE A 168 35.35 -24.93 -40.85
CA PHE A 168 33.94 -25.18 -40.52
C PHE A 168 33.58 -26.67 -40.52
N ALA A 169 34.27 -27.49 -41.32
CA ALA A 169 34.01 -28.91 -41.42
C ALA A 169 34.54 -29.73 -40.22
N VAL A 170 35.30 -29.12 -39.31
CA VAL A 170 35.85 -29.79 -38.12
C VAL A 170 34.98 -29.46 -36.89
N PRO A 171 34.08 -30.37 -36.43
CA PRO A 171 33.13 -30.06 -35.36
C PRO A 171 33.81 -29.70 -34.04
N ALA A 172 34.97 -30.32 -33.76
CA ALA A 172 35.75 -30.09 -32.54
C ALA A 172 36.28 -28.65 -32.38
N LEU A 173 36.38 -27.88 -33.47
CA LEU A 173 36.86 -26.50 -33.41
C LEU A 173 35.76 -25.53 -32.99
N GLU A 174 34.48 -25.87 -33.20
CA GLU A 174 33.33 -24.95 -33.10
C GLU A 174 33.62 -23.57 -33.75
N PHE A 175 34.43 -23.57 -34.83
CA PHE A 175 34.93 -22.37 -35.48
C PHE A 175 33.82 -21.44 -36.02
N PRO A 176 32.68 -21.94 -36.55
CA PRO A 176 31.58 -21.07 -36.95
C PRO A 176 31.09 -20.14 -35.84
N ARG A 177 31.02 -20.64 -34.59
CA ARG A 177 30.57 -19.86 -33.43
C ARG A 177 31.60 -18.80 -33.03
N GLN A 178 32.89 -19.16 -33.04
CA GLN A 178 33.98 -18.23 -32.72
C GLN A 178 34.11 -17.12 -33.77
N LEU A 179 34.02 -17.48 -35.05
CA LEU A 179 34.06 -16.51 -36.15
C LEU A 179 32.83 -15.59 -36.11
N ALA A 180 31.63 -16.13 -35.87
CA ALA A 180 30.42 -15.31 -35.73
C ALA A 180 30.52 -14.30 -34.58
N ARG A 181 31.07 -14.71 -33.44
CA ARG A 181 31.31 -13.83 -32.27
C ARG A 181 32.36 -12.75 -32.55
N ALA A 182 33.35 -13.03 -33.41
CA ALA A 182 34.32 -12.03 -33.85
C ALA A 182 33.70 -11.02 -34.84
N PHE A 183 32.91 -11.49 -35.82
CA PHE A 183 32.25 -10.64 -36.82
C PHE A 183 31.20 -9.72 -36.19
N VAL A 184 30.41 -10.24 -35.24
CA VAL A 184 29.34 -9.49 -34.57
C VAL A 184 29.68 -9.37 -33.09
N PRO A 185 30.61 -8.48 -32.71
CA PRO A 185 31.05 -8.35 -31.31
C PRO A 185 29.91 -7.96 -30.36
N MET A 186 28.84 -7.42 -30.94
CA MET A 186 27.62 -6.89 -30.34
C MET A 186 26.62 -7.94 -29.85
N ALA A 187 26.69 -9.16 -30.39
CA ALA A 187 25.74 -10.22 -30.08
C ALA A 187 26.17 -10.97 -28.81
N ASP A 188 25.23 -11.24 -27.90
CA ASP A 188 25.47 -12.05 -26.70
C ASP A 188 25.53 -13.54 -27.05
N ILE A 189 26.65 -13.94 -27.68
CA ILE A 189 26.93 -15.31 -28.10
C ILE A 189 27.84 -15.98 -27.06
N GLU A 190 27.42 -17.17 -26.61
CA GLU A 190 28.19 -18.02 -25.69
C GLU A 190 29.59 -18.34 -26.21
N ARG A 191 30.60 -18.27 -25.32
CA ARG A 191 31.98 -18.63 -25.64
C ARG A 191 32.12 -20.14 -25.82
N VAL A 192 32.95 -20.55 -26.78
CA VAL A 192 33.41 -21.95 -26.88
C VAL A 192 34.44 -22.21 -25.78
N ALA A 193 33.98 -22.78 -24.67
CA ALA A 193 34.80 -23.08 -23.50
C ALA A 193 35.03 -24.59 -23.35
N ARG A 194 36.12 -24.97 -22.67
CA ARG A 194 36.39 -26.38 -22.32
C ARG A 194 35.54 -26.82 -21.13
N THR A 195 35.24 -25.89 -20.23
CA THR A 195 34.23 -26.09 -19.18
C THR A 195 32.84 -25.86 -19.78
N LYS A 196 31.91 -26.78 -19.53
CA LYS A 196 30.50 -26.66 -19.90
C LYS A 196 29.71 -26.36 -18.63
N ILE A 197 28.88 -25.32 -18.67
CA ILE A 197 28.02 -24.93 -17.54
C ILE A 197 26.58 -25.27 -17.92
N ARG A 198 25.92 -26.10 -17.11
CA ARG A 198 24.48 -26.37 -17.22
C ARG A 198 23.78 -25.74 -16.03
N VAL A 199 22.87 -24.80 -16.28
CA VAL A 199 22.01 -24.24 -15.23
C VAL A 199 20.90 -25.25 -14.94
N LEU A 200 20.84 -25.74 -13.70
CA LEU A 200 19.82 -26.66 -13.21
C LEU A 200 18.65 -25.90 -12.59
N GLU A 201 18.96 -24.89 -11.77
CA GLU A 201 17.98 -24.00 -11.15
C GLU A 201 18.35 -22.52 -11.37
N PRO A 202 17.39 -21.64 -11.67
CA PRO A 202 15.98 -21.92 -11.97
C PRO A 202 15.82 -22.77 -13.24
N ALA A 203 14.76 -23.59 -13.28
CA ALA A 203 14.47 -24.46 -14.43
C ALA A 203 14.27 -23.61 -15.69
N ALA A 204 14.64 -24.15 -16.87
CA ALA A 204 14.64 -23.39 -18.12
C ALA A 204 13.25 -22.89 -18.56
N ASP A 205 12.18 -23.50 -18.04
CA ASP A 205 10.78 -23.15 -18.27
C ASP A 205 10.22 -22.15 -17.23
N THR A 206 11.03 -21.70 -16.27
CA THR A 206 10.65 -20.73 -15.25
C THR A 206 10.29 -19.38 -15.89
N ARG A 207 9.01 -19.04 -15.89
CA ARG A 207 8.50 -17.79 -16.49
C ARG A 207 8.65 -16.58 -15.58
N TRP A 208 8.48 -16.78 -14.27
CA TRP A 208 8.55 -15.71 -13.27
C TRP A 208 9.10 -16.20 -11.94
N LEU A 209 9.71 -15.29 -11.20
CA LEU A 209 10.15 -15.49 -9.82
C LEU A 209 9.30 -14.65 -8.86
N ALA A 210 9.07 -15.17 -7.65
CA ALA A 210 8.36 -14.45 -6.61
C ALA A 210 9.27 -13.37 -6.00
N GLN A 211 8.83 -12.12 -6.04
CA GLN A 211 9.55 -11.02 -5.40
C GLN A 211 9.62 -11.23 -3.88
N GLY A 212 10.77 -10.94 -3.29
CA GLY A 212 11.04 -11.10 -1.85
C GLY A 212 11.40 -12.53 -1.43
N ASP A 213 11.32 -13.51 -2.33
CA ASP A 213 11.85 -14.84 -2.09
C ASP A 213 13.37 -14.90 -2.34
N HIS A 214 13.98 -16.00 -1.91
CA HIS A 214 15.36 -16.32 -2.23
C HIS A 214 15.39 -17.37 -3.34
N GLN A 215 16.01 -17.04 -4.47
CA GLN A 215 16.18 -17.95 -5.60
C GLN A 215 17.56 -18.62 -5.52
N PRO A 216 17.64 -19.94 -5.32
CA PRO A 216 18.88 -20.68 -5.55
C PRO A 216 19.19 -20.72 -7.05
N VAL A 217 20.44 -20.38 -7.40
CA VAL A 217 21.01 -20.61 -8.72
C VAL A 217 21.96 -21.79 -8.58
N VAL A 218 21.57 -22.93 -9.14
CA VAL A 218 22.33 -24.18 -9.11
C VAL A 218 22.85 -24.45 -10.52
N VAL A 219 24.16 -24.63 -10.64
CA VAL A 219 24.80 -25.01 -11.89
C VAL A 219 25.58 -26.30 -11.74
N GLU A 220 25.62 -27.10 -12.79
CA GLU A 220 26.46 -28.28 -12.93
C GLU A 220 27.60 -27.96 -13.91
N LEU A 221 28.83 -28.19 -13.47
CA LEU A 221 30.01 -28.05 -14.32
C LEU A 221 30.41 -29.40 -14.91
N ALA A 222 30.64 -29.44 -16.21
CA ALA A 222 31.16 -30.62 -16.91
C ALA A 222 32.42 -30.24 -17.72
N GLY A 223 33.29 -31.22 -17.97
CA GLY A 223 34.56 -31.00 -18.67
C GLY A 223 35.71 -30.73 -17.70
N VAL A 224 36.47 -29.66 -17.93
CA VAL A 224 37.60 -29.29 -17.05
C VAL A 224 37.05 -28.59 -15.80
N ASP A 225 37.37 -29.12 -14.62
CA ASP A 225 37.00 -28.54 -13.33
C ASP A 225 37.81 -27.25 -13.07
N PRO A 226 37.16 -26.07 -13.02
CA PRO A 226 37.84 -24.81 -12.76
C PRO A 226 38.09 -24.55 -11.26
N GLY A 227 37.60 -25.39 -10.35
CA GLY A 227 37.72 -25.26 -8.90
C GLY A 227 36.91 -24.11 -8.28
N ARG A 228 36.44 -23.15 -9.09
CA ARG A 228 35.60 -22.01 -8.66
C ARG A 228 34.58 -21.63 -9.73
N ALA A 229 33.39 -21.24 -9.28
CA ALA A 229 32.36 -20.62 -10.09
C ALA A 229 31.89 -19.31 -9.44
N GLU A 230 31.65 -18.31 -10.26
CA GLU A 230 31.18 -16.99 -9.88
C GLU A 230 29.86 -16.71 -10.60
N LEU A 231 28.89 -16.17 -9.87
CA LEU A 231 27.62 -15.71 -10.38
C LEU A 231 27.70 -14.19 -10.57
N GLU A 232 27.50 -13.72 -11.79
CA GLU A 232 27.41 -12.30 -12.11
C GLU A 232 25.92 -11.90 -12.17
N VAL A 233 25.48 -11.07 -11.22
CA VAL A 233 24.12 -10.54 -11.13
C VAL A 233 24.09 -9.17 -11.79
N LEU A 234 23.26 -9.02 -12.81
CA LEU A 234 23.15 -7.79 -13.58
C LEU A 234 22.06 -6.92 -12.96
N ALA A 235 22.47 -5.80 -12.36
CA ALA A 235 21.55 -4.79 -11.86
C ALA A 235 20.94 -3.99 -13.02
N ALA A 236 19.80 -3.33 -12.75
CA ALA A 236 19.08 -2.52 -13.74
C ALA A 236 19.90 -1.31 -14.24
N ASP A 237 20.91 -0.86 -13.49
CA ASP A 237 21.85 0.20 -13.87
C ASP A 237 23.01 -0.30 -14.76
N GLY A 238 23.01 -1.59 -15.12
CA GLY A 238 24.05 -2.22 -15.92
C GLY A 238 25.30 -2.63 -15.13
N LYS A 239 25.36 -2.39 -13.81
CA LYS A 239 26.45 -2.91 -12.99
C LYS A 239 26.26 -4.40 -12.72
N ALA A 240 27.35 -5.14 -12.83
CA ALA A 240 27.38 -6.55 -12.50
C ALA A 240 27.99 -6.75 -11.10
N GLU A 241 27.22 -7.28 -10.16
CA GLU A 241 27.73 -7.74 -8.88
C GLU A 241 28.21 -9.20 -9.01
N ARG A 242 29.37 -9.51 -8.43
CA ARG A 242 29.94 -10.87 -8.47
C ARG A 242 29.79 -11.56 -7.14
N VAL A 243 29.18 -12.73 -7.16
CA VAL A 243 28.99 -13.58 -5.98
C VAL A 243 29.70 -14.91 -6.22
N VAL A 244 30.61 -15.29 -5.32
CA VAL A 244 31.29 -16.59 -5.39
C VAL A 244 30.28 -17.68 -5.04
N MET A 245 30.16 -18.69 -5.90
CA MET A 245 29.25 -19.82 -5.68
C MET A 245 29.90 -20.85 -4.74
N SER A 246 29.10 -21.44 -3.87
CA SER A 246 29.55 -22.51 -2.98
C SER A 246 29.56 -23.85 -3.70
N PRO A 247 30.64 -24.65 -3.60
CA PRO A 247 30.69 -25.99 -4.19
C PRO A 247 29.72 -26.93 -3.47
N GLY A 248 29.00 -27.72 -4.25
CA GLY A 248 28.06 -28.75 -3.82
C GLY A 248 28.56 -30.16 -4.16
N ARG A 249 27.64 -31.13 -4.22
CA ARG A 249 27.96 -32.53 -4.59
C ARG A 249 28.02 -32.68 -6.12
N ALA A 250 28.84 -33.63 -6.58
CA ALA A 250 28.92 -34.03 -7.99
C ALA A 250 29.21 -32.88 -8.99
N GLY A 251 30.09 -31.93 -8.62
CA GLY A 251 30.47 -30.83 -9.51
C GLY A 251 29.40 -29.73 -9.64
N GLN A 252 28.41 -29.70 -8.75
CA GLN A 252 27.44 -28.63 -8.68
C GLN A 252 27.97 -27.43 -7.89
N PHE A 253 27.54 -26.23 -8.26
CA PHE A 253 27.83 -24.99 -7.55
C PHE A 253 26.51 -24.25 -7.31
N THR A 254 26.35 -23.71 -6.11
CA THR A 254 25.10 -23.05 -5.69
C THR A 254 25.39 -21.66 -5.14
N ALA A 255 24.56 -20.69 -5.53
CA ALA A 255 24.48 -19.39 -4.88
C ALA A 255 23.01 -19.00 -4.71
N THR A 256 22.66 -18.44 -3.57
CA THR A 256 21.28 -18.05 -3.27
C THR A 256 21.19 -16.54 -3.28
N LEU A 257 20.29 -16.00 -4.11
CA LEU A 257 20.13 -14.56 -4.28
C LEU A 257 18.73 -14.11 -3.86
N PRO A 258 18.59 -12.94 -3.21
CA PRO A 258 17.28 -12.34 -3.00
C PRO A 258 16.69 -11.87 -4.33
N VAL A 259 15.41 -12.15 -4.54
CA VAL A 259 14.66 -11.71 -5.73
C VAL A 259 14.09 -10.31 -5.47
N GLY A 260 14.72 -9.30 -6.07
CA GLY A 260 14.31 -7.89 -5.96
C GLY A 260 13.15 -7.49 -6.87
N GLN A 261 12.93 -6.16 -6.95
CA GLN A 261 12.02 -5.56 -7.93
C GLN A 261 12.67 -5.49 -9.31
N GLY A 262 11.90 -5.75 -10.38
CA GLY A 262 12.40 -5.71 -11.76
C GLY A 262 12.88 -7.06 -12.28
N ALA A 263 13.51 -7.12 -13.45
CA ALA A 263 13.94 -8.39 -14.02
C ALA A 263 15.14 -8.98 -13.26
N PHE A 264 15.04 -10.26 -12.90
CA PHE A 264 16.15 -11.02 -12.32
C PHE A 264 17.08 -11.47 -13.43
N ALA A 265 18.22 -10.79 -13.59
CA ALA A 265 19.18 -11.07 -14.66
C ALA A 265 20.51 -11.55 -14.09
N PHE A 266 20.99 -12.71 -14.54
CA PHE A 266 22.26 -13.26 -14.09
C PHE A 266 22.96 -14.05 -15.19
N ARG A 267 24.27 -14.24 -15.03
CA ARG A 267 25.07 -15.19 -15.82
C ARG A 267 26.14 -15.82 -14.95
N VAL A 268 26.58 -17.01 -15.32
CA VAL A 268 27.51 -17.80 -14.52
C VAL A 268 28.85 -17.87 -15.25
N ARG A 269 29.91 -17.64 -14.49
CA ARG A 269 31.30 -17.72 -14.94
C ARG A 269 32.02 -18.83 -14.19
N ALA A 270 32.63 -19.77 -14.92
CA ALA A 270 33.41 -20.85 -14.33
C ALA A 270 34.64 -21.13 -15.18
N GLY A 271 35.82 -20.78 -14.67
CA GLY A 271 37.08 -20.88 -15.41
C GLY A 271 37.06 -20.07 -16.71
N ASP A 272 37.07 -20.77 -17.84
CA ASP A 272 37.01 -20.18 -19.18
C ASP A 272 35.57 -20.07 -19.74
N ALA A 273 34.58 -20.68 -19.06
CA ALA A 273 33.20 -20.64 -19.48
C ALA A 273 32.43 -19.43 -18.92
N LEU A 274 31.58 -18.85 -19.77
CA LEU A 274 30.62 -17.81 -19.41
C LEU A 274 29.30 -18.13 -20.10
N THR A 275 28.21 -18.23 -19.33
CA THR A 275 26.87 -18.48 -19.90
C THR A 275 26.31 -17.23 -20.58
N LYS A 276 25.32 -17.43 -21.45
CA LYS A 276 24.43 -16.33 -21.85
C LYS A 276 23.74 -15.71 -20.63
N THR A 277 23.30 -14.46 -20.78
CA THR A 277 22.50 -13.81 -19.75
C THR A 277 21.12 -14.48 -19.67
N VAL A 278 20.76 -14.95 -18.47
CA VAL A 278 19.42 -15.46 -18.15
C VAL A 278 18.64 -14.32 -17.50
N THR A 279 17.51 -13.94 -18.11
CA THR A 279 16.64 -12.87 -17.60
C THR A 279 15.25 -13.44 -17.33
N ILE A 280 14.80 -13.34 -16.09
CA ILE A 280 13.49 -13.85 -15.65
C ILE A 280 12.69 -12.70 -15.03
N ALA A 281 11.42 -12.59 -15.39
CA ALA A 281 10.54 -11.57 -14.83
C ALA A 281 10.26 -11.83 -13.34
N THR A 282 10.18 -10.80 -12.52
CA THR A 282 9.71 -10.93 -11.13
C THR A 282 8.26 -10.49 -11.02
N ARG A 283 7.54 -11.12 -10.08
CA ARG A 283 6.13 -10.84 -9.79
C ARG A 283 5.90 -10.81 -8.30
N ALA A 284 5.09 -9.86 -7.85
CA ALA A 284 4.67 -9.77 -6.47
C ALA A 284 3.72 -10.91 -6.09
N ARG A 285 3.70 -11.25 -4.80
CA ARG A 285 2.71 -12.16 -4.22
C ARG A 285 1.39 -11.40 -4.00
N PRO A 286 0.23 -12.09 -4.09
CA PRO A 286 -1.04 -11.45 -3.77
C PRO A 286 -1.05 -11.07 -2.28
N ALA A 287 -1.56 -9.89 -1.95
CA ALA A 287 -1.65 -9.40 -0.58
C ALA A 287 -2.92 -8.56 -0.42
N VAL A 288 -3.48 -8.57 0.78
CA VAL A 288 -4.56 -7.65 1.17
C VAL A 288 -3.94 -6.31 1.54
N VAL A 289 -4.47 -5.24 0.97
CA VAL A 289 -4.00 -3.86 1.14
C VAL A 289 -4.91 -3.07 2.08
N ALA A 290 -6.21 -3.38 2.09
CA ALA A 290 -7.19 -2.70 2.95
C ALA A 290 -8.36 -3.63 3.30
N PHE A 291 -8.97 -3.38 4.45
CA PHE A 291 -10.13 -4.08 4.99
C PHE A 291 -11.29 -3.10 5.21
N ALA A 292 -12.38 -3.28 4.47
CA ALA A 292 -13.67 -2.65 4.73
C ALA A 292 -14.55 -3.63 5.50
N LYS A 293 -14.84 -3.31 6.77
CA LYS A 293 -15.51 -4.17 7.75
C LYS A 293 -16.89 -3.58 8.05
N THR A 294 -17.95 -4.35 7.82
CA THR A 294 -19.32 -3.99 8.21
C THR A 294 -19.80 -4.94 9.28
N TYR A 295 -20.06 -4.43 10.49
CA TYR A 295 -20.53 -5.21 11.62
C TYR A 295 -22.05 -5.11 11.75
N ALA A 296 -22.72 -6.26 11.69
CA ALA A 296 -24.12 -6.39 12.07
C ALA A 296 -24.19 -7.04 13.46
N ALA A 297 -24.65 -6.27 14.45
CA ALA A 297 -24.85 -6.75 15.81
C ALA A 297 -25.98 -7.80 15.86
N PRO A 298 -26.04 -8.63 16.92
CA PRO A 298 -27.18 -9.51 17.17
C PRO A 298 -28.50 -8.74 17.15
N ALA A 299 -29.57 -9.37 16.66
CA ALA A 299 -30.87 -8.73 16.48
C ALA A 299 -31.43 -8.12 17.78
N TYR A 300 -31.14 -8.74 18.93
CA TYR A 300 -31.61 -8.26 20.23
C TYR A 300 -31.00 -6.91 20.63
N ALA A 301 -29.76 -6.63 20.23
CA ALA A 301 -29.04 -5.42 20.61
C ALA A 301 -29.60 -4.16 19.92
N GLN A 302 -30.34 -4.32 18.81
CA GLN A 302 -30.98 -3.22 18.05
C GLN A 302 -30.01 -2.09 17.64
N LEU A 303 -28.72 -2.40 17.51
CA LEU A 303 -27.70 -1.43 17.13
C LEU A 303 -27.66 -1.26 15.60
N PRO A 304 -27.42 -0.03 15.09
CA PRO A 304 -27.18 0.19 13.68
C PRO A 304 -25.88 -0.49 13.23
N THR A 305 -25.79 -0.83 11.95
CA THR A 305 -24.58 -1.43 11.38
C THR A 305 -23.40 -0.46 11.49
N ARG A 306 -22.27 -0.94 12.01
CA ARG A 306 -21.03 -0.16 12.11
C ARG A 306 -20.12 -0.47 10.93
N GLN A 307 -19.65 0.55 10.22
CA GLN A 307 -18.69 0.40 9.12
C GLN A 307 -17.34 0.99 9.52
N VAL A 308 -16.26 0.28 9.20
CA VAL A 308 -14.88 0.68 9.50
C VAL A 308 -13.99 0.28 8.33
N GLU A 309 -13.15 1.20 7.84
CA GLU A 309 -12.15 0.93 6.82
C GLU A 309 -10.74 1.18 7.39
N GLU A 310 -9.90 0.15 7.36
CA GLU A 310 -8.57 0.15 7.98
C GLU A 310 -7.60 -0.74 7.19
N GLU A 311 -6.28 -0.55 7.38
CA GLU A 311 -5.26 -1.43 6.82
C GLU A 311 -5.08 -2.72 7.63
N ASN A 312 -5.50 -2.73 8.90
CA ASN A 312 -5.42 -3.91 9.76
C ASN A 312 -6.66 -4.81 9.59
N GLY A 313 -6.50 -6.12 9.74
CA GLY A 313 -7.59 -7.10 9.66
C GLY A 313 -8.26 -7.43 11.01
N ASN A 314 -7.94 -6.78 12.12
CA ASN A 314 -8.50 -7.19 13.42
C ASN A 314 -10.02 -6.96 13.47
N LEU A 315 -10.75 -7.90 14.08
CA LEU A 315 -12.20 -7.85 14.24
C LEU A 315 -12.54 -7.75 15.73
N SER A 316 -13.35 -6.76 16.13
CA SER A 316 -13.87 -6.60 17.50
C SER A 316 -15.33 -6.19 17.45
N ALA A 317 -16.20 -7.01 18.03
CA ALA A 317 -17.65 -6.75 18.10
C ALA A 317 -18.30 -7.57 19.22
N LEU A 318 -19.55 -7.22 19.57
CA LEU A 318 -20.38 -7.96 20.51
C LEU A 318 -20.50 -9.43 20.09
N GLU A 319 -20.45 -10.34 21.06
CA GLU A 319 -20.63 -11.77 20.83
C GLU A 319 -21.95 -12.05 20.07
N GLY A 320 -21.86 -12.84 19.01
CA GLY A 320 -22.97 -13.13 18.09
C GLY A 320 -23.07 -12.19 16.90
N SER A 321 -22.25 -11.13 16.83
CA SER A 321 -22.19 -10.24 15.66
C SER A 321 -21.66 -10.96 14.42
N VAL A 322 -22.13 -10.52 13.24
CA VAL A 322 -21.58 -10.94 11.95
C VAL A 322 -20.75 -9.80 11.37
N ALA A 323 -19.46 -10.05 11.12
CA ALA A 323 -18.57 -9.15 10.40
C ALA A 323 -18.56 -9.51 8.92
N ASP A 324 -19.08 -8.64 8.07
CA ASP A 324 -18.94 -8.71 6.61
C ASP A 324 -17.64 -7.99 6.24
N VAL A 325 -16.64 -8.75 5.78
CA VAL A 325 -15.28 -8.26 5.55
C VAL A 325 -14.98 -8.29 4.07
N ARG A 326 -14.83 -7.10 3.48
CA ARG A 326 -14.36 -6.90 2.10
C ARG A 326 -12.90 -6.48 2.14
N MET A 327 -12.05 -7.20 1.42
CA MET A 327 -10.60 -7.07 1.43
C MET A 327 -10.13 -6.68 0.04
N ARG A 328 -9.50 -5.52 -0.09
CA ARG A 328 -8.91 -5.08 -1.35
C ARG A 328 -7.54 -5.71 -1.53
N VAL A 329 -7.29 -6.34 -2.66
CA VAL A 329 -6.03 -7.03 -2.98
C VAL A 329 -5.19 -6.24 -3.99
N ASN A 330 -3.87 -6.38 -3.91
CA ASN A 330 -2.94 -5.69 -4.81
C ASN A 330 -2.93 -6.20 -6.26
N GLN A 331 -3.55 -7.36 -6.52
CA GLN A 331 -3.62 -8.00 -7.83
C GLN A 331 -4.78 -9.01 -7.90
N PRO A 332 -5.28 -9.36 -9.10
CA PRO A 332 -6.34 -10.34 -9.25
C PRO A 332 -5.98 -11.73 -8.71
N VAL A 333 -6.95 -12.38 -8.05
CA VAL A 333 -6.81 -13.70 -7.44
C VAL A 333 -7.79 -14.70 -8.05
N ARG A 334 -7.38 -15.97 -8.20
CA ARG A 334 -8.27 -17.05 -8.70
C ARG A 334 -8.93 -17.85 -7.59
N ALA A 335 -8.33 -17.84 -6.41
CA ALA A 335 -8.81 -18.58 -5.25
C ALA A 335 -8.36 -17.86 -3.98
N GLY A 336 -9.17 -17.94 -2.94
CA GLY A 336 -8.81 -17.48 -1.61
C GLY A 336 -9.66 -18.12 -0.54
N GLU A 337 -9.09 -18.24 0.66
CA GLU A 337 -9.74 -18.79 1.85
C GLU A 337 -9.31 -18.01 3.09
N LEU A 338 -10.21 -17.91 4.06
CA LEU A 338 -9.90 -17.48 5.42
C LEU A 338 -9.64 -18.72 6.25
N ALA A 339 -8.42 -18.85 6.76
CA ALA A 339 -8.07 -19.88 7.73
C ALA A 339 -8.26 -19.32 9.13
N ILE A 340 -9.39 -19.64 9.76
CA ILE A 340 -9.77 -19.19 11.11
C ILE A 340 -9.36 -20.28 12.11
N VAL A 341 -8.58 -19.91 13.11
CA VAL A 341 -8.11 -20.80 14.19
C VAL A 341 -8.79 -20.41 15.50
N ALA A 342 -9.60 -21.31 16.03
CA ALA A 342 -10.28 -21.19 17.33
C ALA A 342 -10.16 -22.51 18.10
N ASP A 343 -9.83 -22.47 19.39
CA ASP A 343 -9.71 -23.66 20.26
C ASP A 343 -8.82 -24.77 19.68
N GLY A 344 -7.72 -24.39 19.00
CA GLY A 344 -6.79 -25.32 18.36
C GLY A 344 -7.32 -25.99 17.08
N LYS A 345 -8.51 -25.64 16.60
CA LYS A 345 -9.11 -26.13 15.36
C LYS A 345 -9.03 -25.06 14.28
N THR A 346 -8.69 -25.46 13.05
CA THR A 346 -8.68 -24.58 11.88
C THR A 346 -9.90 -24.82 11.02
N ASN A 347 -10.73 -23.79 10.86
CA ASN A 347 -11.85 -23.76 9.92
C ASN A 347 -11.46 -22.93 8.69
N LEU A 348 -11.69 -23.49 7.51
CA LEU A 348 -11.47 -22.80 6.25
C LEU A 348 -12.79 -22.24 5.72
N VAL A 349 -12.84 -20.93 5.50
CA VAL A 349 -13.99 -20.24 4.90
C VAL A 349 -13.58 -19.77 3.51
N ALA A 350 -14.25 -20.29 2.47
CA ALA A 350 -13.97 -19.88 1.11
C ALA A 350 -14.29 -18.39 0.90
N LEU A 351 -13.40 -17.67 0.23
CA LEU A 351 -13.63 -16.29 -0.15
C LEU A 351 -14.45 -16.21 -1.44
N THR A 352 -15.33 -15.23 -1.50
CA THR A 352 -16.00 -14.82 -2.73
C THR A 352 -15.27 -13.63 -3.33
N ALA A 353 -15.24 -13.51 -4.66
CA ALA A 353 -14.64 -12.38 -5.35
C ALA A 353 -15.74 -11.58 -6.06
N PRO A 354 -16.40 -10.61 -5.39
CA PRO A 354 -17.43 -9.79 -6.01
C PRO A 354 -16.89 -8.89 -7.12
N GLU A 355 -15.62 -8.48 -7.01
CA GLU A 355 -14.93 -7.58 -7.94
C GLU A 355 -13.52 -8.13 -8.21
N PRO A 356 -12.83 -7.73 -9.31
CA PRO A 356 -11.54 -8.31 -9.69
C PRO A 356 -10.43 -8.18 -8.63
N ASP A 357 -10.46 -7.11 -7.84
CA ASP A 357 -9.48 -6.74 -6.83
C ASP A 357 -10.08 -6.73 -5.41
N VAL A 358 -11.26 -7.32 -5.21
CA VAL A 358 -11.90 -7.43 -3.90
C VAL A 358 -12.27 -8.88 -3.61
N VAL A 359 -11.83 -9.37 -2.47
CA VAL A 359 -12.29 -10.64 -1.90
C VAL A 359 -13.15 -10.39 -0.66
N HIS A 360 -14.14 -11.23 -0.44
CA HIS A 360 -15.18 -11.02 0.55
C HIS A 360 -15.50 -12.31 1.31
N ALA A 361 -15.71 -12.17 2.61
CA ALA A 361 -16.28 -13.21 3.46
C ALA A 361 -17.04 -12.65 4.64
N ARG A 362 -17.95 -13.47 5.17
CA ARG A 362 -18.64 -13.21 6.44
C ARG A 362 -18.04 -14.04 7.54
N VAL A 363 -17.73 -13.40 8.66
CA VAL A 363 -17.13 -14.00 9.84
C VAL A 363 -18.06 -13.81 11.02
N LEU A 364 -18.43 -14.90 11.68
CA LEU A 364 -19.26 -14.85 12.89
C LEU A 364 -18.36 -14.69 14.12
N VAL A 365 -18.61 -13.64 14.90
CA VAL A 365 -17.84 -13.32 16.12
C VAL A 365 -18.45 -14.06 17.31
N ARG A 366 -17.94 -15.25 17.63
CA ARG A 366 -18.41 -16.07 18.77
C ARG A 366 -17.48 -16.10 19.97
N GLY A 367 -16.20 -15.86 19.74
CA GLY A 367 -15.18 -16.02 20.77
C GLY A 367 -13.83 -15.54 20.25
N ALA A 368 -12.82 -15.66 21.11
CA ALA A 368 -11.45 -15.36 20.74
C ALA A 368 -10.96 -16.34 19.65
N ALA A 369 -10.51 -15.79 18.53
CA ALA A 369 -9.93 -16.56 17.44
C ALA A 369 -8.86 -15.74 16.73
N THR A 370 -8.06 -16.41 15.89
CA THR A 370 -7.17 -15.72 14.95
C THR A 370 -7.49 -16.16 13.54
N TYR A 371 -7.14 -15.36 12.55
CA TYR A 371 -7.31 -15.75 11.16
C TYR A 371 -6.17 -15.27 10.26
N GLN A 372 -5.97 -16.01 9.17
CA GLN A 372 -5.08 -15.63 8.07
C GLN A 372 -5.86 -15.65 6.76
N VAL A 373 -5.59 -14.68 5.90
CA VAL A 373 -6.14 -14.64 4.55
C VAL A 373 -5.18 -15.41 3.66
N ARG A 374 -5.61 -16.47 3.00
CA ARG A 374 -4.80 -17.21 2.02
C ARG A 374 -5.30 -16.89 0.63
N LEU A 375 -4.41 -16.45 -0.24
CA LEU A 375 -4.71 -15.98 -1.58
C LEU A 375 -3.85 -16.69 -2.61
N VAL A 376 -4.41 -16.93 -3.79
CA VAL A 376 -3.69 -17.47 -4.95
C VAL A 376 -3.90 -16.53 -6.14
N ALA A 377 -2.81 -15.98 -6.65
CA ALA A 377 -2.82 -15.06 -7.78
C ALA A 377 -3.39 -15.72 -9.04
N ALA A 378 -4.18 -14.97 -9.82
CA ALA A 378 -4.82 -15.49 -11.02
C ALA A 378 -3.82 -15.76 -12.15
N GLU A 379 -2.92 -14.82 -12.43
CA GLU A 379 -1.94 -14.90 -13.52
C GLU A 379 -0.79 -15.87 -13.18
N THR A 380 -0.20 -15.71 -11.99
CA THR A 380 1.08 -16.37 -11.65
C THR A 380 0.91 -17.66 -10.86
N GLY A 381 -0.27 -17.91 -10.28
CA GLY A 381 -0.51 -19.01 -9.35
C GLY A 381 0.24 -18.89 -8.02
N LEU A 382 0.93 -17.76 -7.77
CA LEU A 382 1.67 -17.54 -6.53
C LEU A 382 0.70 -17.41 -5.34
N GLY A 383 0.99 -18.13 -4.27
CA GLY A 383 0.34 -17.95 -2.98
C GLY A 383 0.89 -16.77 -2.19
N ASN A 384 0.20 -16.36 -1.12
CA ASN A 384 0.68 -15.35 -0.18
C ASN A 384 1.34 -15.98 1.07
N LYS A 385 2.50 -16.61 0.85
CA LYS A 385 3.27 -17.33 1.89
C LYS A 385 3.44 -16.56 3.21
N PHE A 386 3.54 -15.23 3.15
CA PHE A 386 3.78 -14.34 4.28
C PHE A 386 2.52 -13.54 4.68
N SER A 387 1.36 -14.20 4.76
CA SER A 387 0.14 -13.54 5.25
C SER A 387 0.28 -13.17 6.73
N PRO A 388 -0.05 -11.93 7.13
CA PRO A 388 -0.21 -11.58 8.54
C PRO A 388 -1.33 -12.41 9.21
N THR A 389 -1.21 -12.58 10.53
CA THR A 389 -2.25 -13.15 11.39
C THR A 389 -3.03 -12.02 12.06
N PHE A 390 -4.35 -12.08 12.01
CA PHE A 390 -5.25 -11.10 12.62
C PHE A 390 -6.08 -11.72 13.75
N GLU A 391 -6.50 -10.90 14.70
CA GLU A 391 -7.31 -11.32 15.85
C GLU A 391 -8.80 -11.11 15.63
N ILE A 392 -9.60 -12.00 16.20
CA ILE A 392 -11.05 -11.88 16.36
C ILE A 392 -11.33 -11.83 17.85
N ARG A 393 -11.90 -10.70 18.31
CA ARG A 393 -12.28 -10.47 19.69
C ARG A 393 -13.80 -10.37 19.79
N ALA A 394 -14.38 -11.27 20.59
CA ALA A 394 -15.78 -11.19 20.96
C ALA A 394 -15.89 -10.42 22.29
N GLU A 395 -16.64 -9.32 22.27
CA GLU A 395 -16.99 -8.56 23.47
C GLU A 395 -18.21 -9.24 24.10
N PRO A 396 -18.11 -9.76 25.34
CA PRO A 396 -19.23 -10.42 25.98
C PRO A 396 -20.28 -9.40 26.40
N ASP A 397 -21.54 -9.79 26.26
CA ASP A 397 -22.70 -9.06 26.77
C ASP A 397 -22.86 -9.31 28.27
N LEU A 398 -22.78 -8.27 29.10
CA LEU A 398 -22.80 -8.41 30.55
C LEU A 398 -24.24 -8.43 31.07
N ALA A 399 -24.46 -9.09 32.21
CA ALA A 399 -25.77 -9.02 32.87
C ALA A 399 -26.02 -7.61 33.43
N PRO A 400 -27.29 -7.14 33.43
CA PRO A 400 -27.63 -5.81 33.90
C PRO A 400 -27.37 -5.68 35.40
N ARG A 401 -27.11 -4.46 35.85
CA ARG A 401 -26.93 -4.12 37.27
C ARG A 401 -28.14 -3.34 37.75
N VAL A 402 -28.72 -3.76 38.87
CA VAL A 402 -29.82 -3.03 39.52
C VAL A 402 -29.55 -2.87 41.00
N THR A 403 -29.79 -1.68 41.52
CA THR A 403 -29.61 -1.34 42.94
C THR A 403 -30.83 -0.60 43.46
N LEU A 404 -31.30 -1.03 44.64
CA LEU A 404 -32.32 -0.33 45.41
C LEU A 404 -31.60 0.53 46.45
N GLU A 405 -31.72 1.85 46.34
CA GLU A 405 -31.07 2.82 47.22
C GLU A 405 -31.97 3.24 48.38
N SER A 406 -33.28 3.28 48.15
CA SER A 406 -34.30 3.58 49.16
C SER A 406 -35.59 2.83 48.80
N PRO A 407 -36.22 2.10 49.73
CA PRO A 407 -35.75 1.81 51.09
C PRO A 407 -34.52 0.88 51.07
N ARG A 408 -33.51 1.19 51.88
CA ARG A 408 -32.21 0.48 51.86
C ARG A 408 -32.14 -0.71 52.82
N ASN A 409 -32.88 -0.61 53.92
CA ASN A 409 -32.95 -1.58 55.01
C ASN A 409 -34.42 -1.81 55.38
N ASP A 410 -34.65 -2.71 56.31
CA ASP A 410 -35.98 -2.92 56.86
C ASP A 410 -36.46 -1.66 57.60
N LEU A 411 -37.68 -1.20 57.27
CA LEU A 411 -38.27 0.01 57.83
C LEU A 411 -39.63 -0.32 58.46
N VAL A 412 -39.95 0.36 59.55
CA VAL A 412 -41.31 0.36 60.11
C VAL A 412 -42.02 1.60 59.57
N VAL A 413 -43.14 1.40 58.87
CA VAL A 413 -43.85 2.46 58.13
C VAL A 413 -45.35 2.41 58.43
N SER A 414 -46.05 3.53 58.26
CA SER A 414 -47.50 3.60 58.47
C SER A 414 -48.27 3.06 57.23
N PRO A 415 -49.50 2.52 57.40
CA PRO A 415 -50.30 2.00 56.28
C PRO A 415 -50.65 3.04 55.21
N ASP A 416 -50.70 4.32 55.56
CA ASP A 416 -51.05 5.46 54.72
C ASP A 416 -49.82 6.26 54.22
N GLU A 417 -48.62 5.76 54.47
CA GLU A 417 -47.38 6.44 54.11
C GLU A 417 -47.05 6.31 52.61
N VAL A 418 -46.43 7.35 52.04
CA VAL A 418 -45.92 7.32 50.67
C VAL A 418 -44.40 7.13 50.71
N ILE A 419 -43.94 5.95 50.31
CA ILE A 419 -42.52 5.59 50.32
C ILE A 419 -41.84 6.01 49.02
N ALA A 420 -40.67 6.65 49.13
CA ALA A 420 -39.83 6.95 47.98
C ALA A 420 -38.98 5.74 47.61
N VAL A 421 -39.34 5.09 46.50
CA VAL A 421 -38.56 4.02 45.88
C VAL A 421 -37.53 4.65 44.95
N ARG A 422 -36.26 4.60 45.35
CA ARG A 422 -35.13 5.11 44.58
C ARG A 422 -34.11 4.02 44.31
N GLY A 423 -33.51 4.07 43.13
CA GLY A 423 -32.51 3.10 42.73
C GLY A 423 -31.87 3.46 41.40
N THR A 424 -30.96 2.59 40.95
CA THR A 424 -30.35 2.70 39.62
C THR A 424 -30.37 1.35 38.93
N ALA A 425 -30.67 1.34 37.63
CA ALA A 425 -30.55 0.18 36.77
C ALA A 425 -29.68 0.55 35.57
N GLY A 426 -28.72 -0.29 35.21
CA GLY A 426 -27.84 -0.03 34.08
C GLY A 426 -27.32 -1.30 33.42
N ASP A 427 -26.98 -1.17 32.14
CA ASP A 427 -26.53 -2.24 31.24
C ASP A 427 -25.61 -1.66 30.15
N ASP A 428 -24.69 -2.47 29.61
CA ASP A 428 -23.76 -2.04 28.57
C ASP A 428 -24.39 -2.00 27.17
N VAL A 429 -25.35 -2.88 26.87
CA VAL A 429 -26.07 -2.89 25.58
C VAL A 429 -27.38 -2.13 25.70
N GLY A 430 -28.18 -2.45 26.72
CA GLY A 430 -29.42 -1.76 27.04
C GLY A 430 -30.42 -2.60 27.83
N LEU A 431 -31.32 -1.90 28.50
CA LEU A 431 -32.44 -2.40 29.27
C LEU A 431 -33.72 -2.45 28.43
N THR A 432 -34.48 -3.53 28.57
CA THR A 432 -35.83 -3.66 28.03
C THR A 432 -36.86 -3.11 29.02
N THR A 433 -36.77 -3.53 30.29
CA THR A 433 -37.72 -3.15 31.34
C THR A 433 -37.03 -2.98 32.69
N VAL A 434 -37.55 -2.05 33.48
CA VAL A 434 -37.27 -1.95 34.91
C VAL A 434 -38.61 -1.93 35.63
N ALA A 435 -38.78 -2.72 36.67
CA ALA A 435 -40.02 -2.83 37.42
C ALA A 435 -39.74 -2.91 38.92
N GLN A 436 -40.66 -2.37 39.71
CA GLN A 436 -40.73 -2.66 41.14
C GLN A 436 -41.53 -3.95 41.31
N HIS A 437 -40.93 -4.93 41.96
CA HIS A 437 -41.65 -6.10 42.43
C HIS A 437 -41.92 -5.92 43.92
N PHE A 438 -43.16 -6.11 44.34
CA PHE A 438 -43.52 -6.12 45.74
C PHE A 438 -44.45 -7.29 46.09
N GLN A 439 -44.46 -7.67 47.35
CA GLN A 439 -45.28 -8.75 47.88
C GLN A 439 -45.77 -8.34 49.26
N VAL A 440 -47.07 -8.53 49.52
CA VAL A 440 -47.64 -8.36 50.85
C VAL A 440 -47.71 -9.72 51.54
N ASN A 441 -47.13 -9.81 52.73
CA ASN A 441 -46.93 -11.03 53.52
C ASN A 441 -46.32 -12.16 52.67
N ALA A 442 -47.03 -13.28 52.53
CA ALA A 442 -46.63 -14.41 51.69
C ALA A 442 -47.49 -14.54 50.40
N GLY A 443 -48.09 -13.44 49.94
CA GLY A 443 -48.95 -13.39 48.74
C GLY A 443 -48.19 -13.56 47.42
N PRO A 444 -48.83 -13.42 46.26
CA PRO A 444 -48.11 -13.39 44.99
C PRO A 444 -47.28 -12.10 44.85
N TRP A 445 -46.15 -12.19 44.13
CA TRP A 445 -45.39 -11.00 43.72
C TRP A 445 -46.20 -10.20 42.69
N VAL A 446 -46.36 -8.91 42.96
CA VAL A 446 -46.97 -7.93 42.06
C VAL A 446 -45.86 -7.13 41.39
N GLU A 447 -45.96 -6.98 40.07
CA GLU A 447 -45.02 -6.24 39.25
C GLU A 447 -45.62 -4.88 38.86
N VAL A 448 -44.86 -3.81 39.12
CA VAL A 448 -45.20 -2.44 38.74
C VAL A 448 -44.14 -1.96 37.76
N PRO A 449 -44.46 -1.82 36.46
CA PRO A 449 -43.49 -1.34 35.48
C PRO A 449 -43.11 0.11 35.76
N LEU A 450 -41.82 0.40 35.69
CA LEU A 450 -41.24 1.71 35.89
C LEU A 450 -40.76 2.28 34.56
N ALA A 451 -40.92 3.59 34.37
CA ALA A 451 -40.48 4.24 33.14
C ALA A 451 -38.95 4.29 33.07
N LEU A 452 -38.39 3.88 31.93
CA LEU A 452 -36.97 4.01 31.63
C LEU A 452 -36.66 5.45 31.23
N ALA A 453 -35.78 6.11 31.98
CA ALA A 453 -35.28 7.44 31.61
C ALA A 453 -34.22 7.36 30.49
N ASN A 454 -33.42 6.28 30.48
CA ASN A 454 -32.45 5.98 29.43
C ASN A 454 -32.33 4.45 29.30
N LYS A 455 -31.99 3.95 28.11
CA LYS A 455 -31.87 2.52 27.83
C LYS A 455 -30.66 1.88 28.51
N THR A 456 -29.54 2.56 28.68
CA THR A 456 -28.32 1.95 29.26
C THR A 456 -28.10 2.30 30.73
N ASN A 457 -28.65 3.41 31.21
CA ASN A 457 -28.55 3.78 32.62
C ASN A 457 -29.78 4.57 33.05
N SER A 458 -30.73 3.89 33.67
CA SER A 458 -31.99 4.47 34.13
C SER A 458 -31.96 4.69 35.65
N PRO A 459 -31.98 5.95 36.13
CA PRO A 459 -32.38 6.20 37.51
C PRO A 459 -33.83 5.78 37.71
N VAL A 460 -34.12 5.22 38.88
CA VAL A 460 -35.45 4.88 39.35
C VAL A 460 -35.85 5.88 40.41
N ALA A 461 -36.97 6.57 40.19
CA ALA A 461 -37.60 7.43 41.17
C ALA A 461 -39.12 7.24 41.10
N HIS A 462 -39.67 6.51 42.06
CA HIS A 462 -41.08 6.19 42.14
C HIS A 462 -41.62 6.53 43.53
N ARG A 463 -42.82 7.13 43.58
CA ARG A 463 -43.55 7.39 44.82
C ARG A 463 -44.58 6.28 44.98
N TRP A 464 -44.36 5.44 45.98
CA TRP A 464 -45.19 4.28 46.24
C TRP A 464 -46.16 4.57 47.38
N ASP A 465 -47.44 4.72 47.04
CA ASP A 465 -48.51 4.99 48.00
C ASP A 465 -49.02 3.68 48.61
N LEU A 466 -48.73 3.48 49.91
CA LEU A 466 -49.10 2.28 50.63
C LEU A 466 -50.60 2.20 50.94
N LEU A 467 -51.31 3.35 50.94
CA LEU A 467 -52.75 3.39 51.23
C LEU A 467 -53.55 2.56 50.23
N LEU A 468 -53.09 2.55 48.97
CA LEU A 468 -53.72 1.81 47.87
C LEU A 468 -53.61 0.29 48.02
N LEU A 469 -52.75 -0.19 48.92
CA LEU A 469 -52.52 -1.62 49.16
C LEU A 469 -53.43 -2.20 50.25
N GLY A 470 -54.18 -1.36 50.98
CA GLY A 470 -55.13 -1.83 52.00
C GLY A 470 -54.47 -2.58 53.16
N LEU A 471 -53.29 -2.13 53.59
CA LEU A 471 -52.46 -2.82 54.58
C LEU A 471 -53.01 -2.68 56.01
N SER A 472 -52.82 -3.71 56.82
CA SER A 472 -53.14 -3.74 58.25
C SER A 472 -51.87 -3.75 59.11
N THR A 473 -51.99 -3.26 60.36
CA THR A 473 -50.89 -3.32 61.33
C THR A 473 -50.39 -4.75 61.52
N GLY A 474 -49.07 -4.95 61.40
CA GLY A 474 -48.41 -6.25 61.47
C GLY A 474 -48.12 -6.87 60.10
N ASP A 475 -48.68 -6.34 59.01
CA ASP A 475 -48.35 -6.77 57.65
C ASP A 475 -46.88 -6.50 57.31
N ARG A 476 -46.30 -7.37 56.47
CA ARG A 476 -44.95 -7.21 55.95
C ARG A 476 -45.00 -7.03 54.46
N VAL A 477 -44.38 -5.98 53.94
CA VAL A 477 -44.29 -5.74 52.50
C VAL A 477 -42.84 -5.86 52.05
N GLY A 478 -42.53 -6.90 51.28
CA GLY A 478 -41.23 -7.05 50.63
C GLY A 478 -41.21 -6.27 49.33
N THR A 479 -40.14 -5.51 49.05
CA THR A 479 -39.96 -4.82 47.77
C THR A 479 -38.53 -4.94 47.24
N LYS A 480 -38.41 -5.07 45.92
CA LYS A 480 -37.15 -5.11 45.18
C LYS A 480 -37.35 -4.51 43.80
N LEU A 481 -36.25 -4.09 43.18
CA LEU A 481 -36.22 -3.70 41.79
C LEU A 481 -35.77 -4.87 40.93
N VAL A 482 -36.38 -5.01 39.77
CA VAL A 482 -36.04 -6.02 38.78
C VAL A 482 -35.72 -5.30 37.47
N ALA A 483 -34.58 -5.63 36.89
CA ALA A 483 -34.15 -5.13 35.59
C ALA A 483 -34.01 -6.30 34.62
N VAL A 484 -34.44 -6.09 33.37
CA VAL A 484 -34.29 -7.04 32.28
C VAL A 484 -33.55 -6.35 31.13
N ASP A 485 -32.46 -6.94 30.67
CA ASP A 485 -31.68 -6.45 29.52
C ASP A 485 -32.39 -6.73 28.18
N LEU A 486 -31.77 -6.34 27.07
CA LEU A 486 -32.25 -6.62 25.71
C LEU A 486 -32.14 -8.10 25.29
N LYS A 487 -31.25 -8.86 25.93
CA LYS A 487 -31.06 -10.30 25.70
C LYS A 487 -32.09 -11.16 26.43
N GLY A 488 -32.79 -10.59 27.42
CA GLY A 488 -33.75 -11.25 28.30
C GLY A 488 -33.15 -11.71 29.63
N THR A 489 -31.91 -11.35 29.96
CA THR A 489 -31.31 -11.62 31.27
C THR A 489 -32.00 -10.78 32.32
N ARG A 490 -32.48 -11.44 33.37
CA ARG A 490 -33.18 -10.80 34.48
C ARG A 490 -32.28 -10.76 35.72
N VAL A 491 -32.16 -9.59 36.34
CA VAL A 491 -31.42 -9.39 37.59
C VAL A 491 -32.31 -8.66 38.59
N GLU A 492 -32.17 -8.99 39.86
CA GLU A 492 -32.96 -8.44 40.96
C GLU A 492 -32.05 -7.72 41.96
N SER A 493 -32.55 -6.64 42.57
CA SER A 493 -31.86 -5.93 43.64
C SER A 493 -31.95 -6.68 44.96
N ALA A 494 -31.25 -6.15 45.98
CA ALA A 494 -31.53 -6.52 47.37
C ALA A 494 -33.02 -6.31 47.71
N LEU A 495 -33.55 -7.19 48.57
CA LEU A 495 -34.90 -7.12 49.11
C LEU A 495 -34.91 -6.18 50.31
N ALA A 496 -35.82 -5.20 50.30
CA ALA A 496 -36.14 -4.39 51.47
C ALA A 496 -37.48 -4.87 52.06
N GLN A 497 -37.56 -5.02 53.39
CA GLN A 497 -38.83 -5.35 54.06
C GLN A 497 -39.41 -4.15 54.80
N LEU A 498 -40.65 -3.81 54.51
CA LEU A 498 -41.42 -2.83 55.24
C LEU A 498 -42.31 -3.57 56.25
N VAL A 499 -42.27 -3.20 57.52
CA VAL A 499 -43.17 -3.73 58.54
C VAL A 499 -44.20 -2.64 58.86
N ILE A 500 -45.48 -2.97 58.71
CA ILE A 500 -46.55 -2.00 58.95
C ILE A 500 -46.77 -1.89 60.45
N GLY A 501 -46.35 -0.75 61.01
CA GLY A 501 -46.53 -0.43 62.42
C GLY A 501 -47.89 0.18 62.69
N ALA A 502 -48.34 0.16 63.95
CA ALA A 502 -49.38 1.08 64.38
C ALA A 502 -48.82 2.49 64.26
N GLU A 503 -49.67 3.46 63.85
CA GLU A 503 -49.35 4.89 63.89
C GLU A 503 -48.48 5.17 65.13
N GLN A 504 -47.24 5.61 64.93
CA GLN A 504 -46.57 6.34 66.00
C GLN A 504 -47.36 7.62 66.17
N SER A 505 -48.42 7.56 66.99
CA SER A 505 -49.28 8.68 67.28
C SER A 505 -48.42 9.87 67.67
N ASP A 506 -48.52 10.92 66.87
CA ASP A 506 -48.66 12.28 67.35
C ASP A 506 -47.56 12.87 68.24
N SER A 507 -46.37 12.29 68.41
CA SER A 507 -45.36 13.00 69.21
C SER A 507 -44.91 14.29 68.50
N THR A 508 -44.70 14.24 67.19
CA THR A 508 -44.27 15.40 66.38
C THR A 508 -45.44 16.30 66.04
N ARG A 509 -46.59 15.72 65.65
CA ARG A 509 -47.79 16.48 65.30
C ARG A 509 -48.47 17.13 66.51
N ALA A 510 -48.56 16.46 67.66
CA ALA A 510 -49.04 17.08 68.89
C ALA A 510 -48.05 18.12 69.43
N LYS A 511 -46.74 17.92 69.29
CA LYS A 511 -45.75 18.98 69.61
C LYS A 511 -45.91 20.20 68.70
N ALA A 512 -46.08 20.01 67.39
CA ALA A 512 -46.32 21.10 66.45
C ALA A 512 -47.65 21.84 66.74
N LEU A 513 -48.72 21.10 67.04
CA LEU A 513 -50.01 21.70 67.42
C LEU A 513 -49.93 22.46 68.76
N ALA A 514 -49.24 21.89 69.76
CA ALA A 514 -49.04 22.52 71.06
C ALA A 514 -48.15 23.77 70.96
N ALA A 515 -47.07 23.71 70.17
CA ALA A 515 -46.22 24.86 69.89
C ALA A 515 -47.00 25.99 69.20
N ARG A 516 -47.88 25.66 68.26
CA ARG A 516 -48.77 26.62 67.60
C ARG A 516 -49.77 27.27 68.58
N GLN A 517 -50.39 26.49 69.46
CA GLN A 517 -51.28 27.03 70.50
C GLN A 517 -50.54 28.01 71.42
N GLN A 518 -49.33 27.66 71.86
CA GLN A 518 -48.52 28.53 72.72
C GLN A 518 -48.17 29.87 72.06
N VAL A 519 -47.76 29.86 70.79
CA VAL A 519 -47.47 31.09 70.03
C VAL A 519 -48.71 31.97 69.90
N GLN A 520 -49.87 31.37 69.60
CA GLN A 520 -51.13 32.09 69.47
C GLN A 520 -51.59 32.72 70.80
N GLU A 521 -51.45 32.01 71.92
CA GLU A 521 -51.76 32.52 73.25
C GLU A 521 -50.87 33.72 73.63
N ALA A 522 -49.57 33.69 73.30
CA ALA A 522 -48.66 34.80 73.58
C ALA A 522 -48.93 36.03 72.70
N LEU A 523 -49.27 35.84 71.42
CA LEU A 523 -49.71 36.92 70.53
C LEU A 523 -51.02 37.56 71.04
N GLU A 524 -51.98 36.77 71.49
CA GLU A 524 -53.21 37.28 72.10
C GLU A 524 -52.93 38.06 73.39
N ALA A 525 -52.04 37.57 74.26
CA ALA A 525 -51.63 38.26 75.48
C ALA A 525 -50.94 39.60 75.18
N ALA A 526 -50.03 39.63 74.20
CA ALA A 526 -49.37 40.86 73.74
C ALA A 526 -50.40 41.86 73.16
N SER A 527 -51.38 41.38 72.40
CA SER A 527 -52.46 42.22 71.86
C SER A 527 -53.31 42.86 72.98
N LYS A 528 -53.61 42.11 74.05
CA LYS A 528 -54.36 42.63 75.21
C LYS A 528 -53.55 43.67 75.98
N SER A 529 -52.27 43.42 76.24
CA SER A 529 -51.38 44.43 76.87
C SER A 529 -51.23 45.68 76.00
N ALA A 530 -51.19 45.56 74.67
CA ALA A 530 -51.14 46.69 73.76
C ALA A 530 -52.44 47.52 73.77
N VAL A 531 -53.61 46.87 73.90
CA VAL A 531 -54.89 47.55 74.10
C VAL A 531 -54.93 48.29 75.45
N GLU A 532 -54.40 47.71 76.52
CA GLU A 532 -54.31 48.38 77.83
C GLU A 532 -53.32 49.56 77.81
N LEU A 533 -52.19 49.45 77.10
CA LEU A 533 -51.29 50.58 76.84
C LEU A 533 -52.01 51.71 76.09
N ARG A 534 -52.81 51.37 75.08
CA ARG A 534 -53.62 52.35 74.33
C ARG A 534 -54.68 53.02 75.21
N LYS A 535 -55.28 52.29 76.16
CA LYS A 535 -56.20 52.86 77.17
C LYS A 535 -55.48 53.73 78.19
N ALA A 536 -54.25 53.39 78.57
CA ALA A 536 -53.42 54.22 79.44
C ALA A 536 -52.98 55.53 78.76
N TYR A 537 -52.91 55.55 77.43
CA TYR A 537 -52.51 56.70 76.62
C TYR A 537 -53.69 57.34 75.88
N THR A 538 -54.63 57.93 76.64
CA THR A 538 -55.72 58.75 76.08
C THR A 538 -55.28 60.21 75.86
N ALA A 539 -56.05 60.96 75.06
CA ALA A 539 -55.85 62.40 74.90
C ALA A 539 -55.88 63.16 76.25
N GLU A 540 -56.62 62.65 77.25
CA GLU A 540 -56.62 63.18 78.62
C GLU A 540 -55.32 62.90 79.38
N ALA A 541 -54.71 61.72 79.23
CA ALA A 541 -53.41 61.41 79.83
C ALA A 541 -52.30 62.30 79.23
N ALA A 542 -52.33 62.54 77.91
CA ALA A 542 -51.42 63.46 77.24
C ALA A 542 -51.61 64.93 77.70
N ALA A 543 -52.84 65.34 78.02
CA ALA A 543 -53.12 66.65 78.59
C ALA A 543 -52.59 66.78 80.04
N LYS A 544 -52.75 65.74 80.87
CA LYS A 544 -52.19 65.67 82.24
C LYS A 544 -50.66 65.70 82.25
N ILE A 545 -50.01 65.11 81.25
CA ILE A 545 -48.56 65.17 81.08
C ILE A 545 -48.08 66.58 80.67
N ARG A 546 -48.90 67.39 79.98
CA ARG A 546 -48.51 68.74 79.53
C ARG A 546 -48.84 69.84 80.54
N ALA A 547 -49.90 69.70 81.34
CA ALA A 547 -50.44 70.78 82.18
C ALA A 547 -50.64 70.42 83.66
N GLY A 548 -50.31 69.19 84.10
CA GLY A 548 -50.45 68.75 85.50
C GLY A 548 -49.26 69.12 86.40
N ASP A 549 -49.49 69.14 87.71
CA ASP A 549 -48.44 69.31 88.74
C ASP A 549 -47.39 68.19 88.66
N ASP A 550 -46.16 68.46 89.13
CA ASP A 550 -45.01 67.56 88.97
C ASP A 550 -45.27 66.13 89.49
N VAL A 551 -46.05 65.98 90.57
CA VAL A 551 -46.43 64.66 91.14
C VAL A 551 -47.37 63.90 90.20
N GLN A 552 -48.35 64.56 89.58
CA GLN A 552 -49.30 63.94 88.65
C GLN A 552 -48.62 63.56 87.33
N ARG A 553 -47.68 64.37 86.86
CA ARG A 553 -46.82 64.05 85.71
C ARG A 553 -45.98 62.79 85.97
N GLN A 554 -45.31 62.71 87.12
CA GLN A 554 -44.50 61.53 87.46
C GLN A 554 -45.35 60.25 87.58
N GLN A 555 -46.54 60.32 88.18
CA GLN A 555 -47.42 59.14 88.30
C GLN A 555 -47.96 58.64 86.96
N THR A 556 -48.35 59.54 86.06
CA THR A 556 -48.85 59.17 84.72
C THR A 556 -47.74 58.62 83.83
N VAL A 557 -46.55 59.21 83.88
CA VAL A 557 -45.37 58.69 83.16
C VAL A 557 -44.93 57.33 83.72
N ALA A 558 -44.92 57.15 85.04
CA ALA A 558 -44.59 55.87 85.66
C ALA A 558 -45.58 54.76 85.28
N GLY A 559 -46.89 55.05 85.29
CA GLY A 559 -47.91 54.10 84.84
C GLY A 559 -47.77 53.70 83.36
N ALA A 560 -47.48 54.68 82.49
CA ALA A 560 -47.23 54.43 81.07
C ALA A 560 -45.95 53.62 80.83
N ALA A 561 -44.87 53.89 81.58
CA ALA A 561 -43.64 53.13 81.51
C ALA A 561 -43.84 51.67 81.94
N VAL A 562 -44.65 51.42 82.98
CA VAL A 562 -45.00 50.05 83.41
C VAL A 562 -45.83 49.32 82.35
N ALA A 563 -46.82 49.98 81.75
CA ALA A 563 -47.61 49.38 80.68
C ALA A 563 -46.77 49.07 79.43
N LEU A 564 -45.85 49.96 79.05
CA LEU A 564 -44.93 49.75 77.93
C LEU A 564 -43.98 48.57 78.21
N ALA A 565 -43.39 48.51 79.41
CA ALA A 565 -42.53 47.41 79.83
C ALA A 565 -43.27 46.07 79.95
N ASP A 566 -44.59 46.08 80.15
CA ASP A 566 -45.40 44.87 80.08
C ASP A 566 -45.59 44.40 78.63
N VAL A 567 -45.89 45.30 77.71
CA VAL A 567 -46.01 44.98 76.28
C VAL A 567 -44.69 44.44 75.72
N GLU A 568 -43.55 45.07 76.03
CA GLU A 568 -42.22 44.59 75.60
C GLU A 568 -41.95 43.17 76.10
N ARG A 569 -42.25 42.87 77.38
CA ARG A 569 -42.08 41.53 77.95
C ARG A 569 -42.98 40.48 77.29
N GLN A 570 -44.22 40.83 76.93
CA GLN A 570 -45.11 39.88 76.24
C GLN A 570 -44.66 39.63 74.80
N LEU A 571 -44.18 40.66 74.09
CA LEU A 571 -43.63 40.51 72.74
C LEU A 571 -42.35 39.67 72.72
N GLU A 572 -41.43 39.88 73.69
CA GLU A 572 -40.24 39.03 73.82
C GLU A 572 -40.58 37.55 74.11
N ARG A 573 -41.66 37.29 74.86
CA ARG A 573 -42.14 35.93 75.11
C ARG A 573 -42.70 35.29 73.83
N ALA A 574 -43.50 36.03 73.08
CA ALA A 574 -44.03 35.57 71.80
C ALA A 574 -42.90 35.26 70.80
N ASP A 575 -41.89 36.12 70.70
CA ASP A 575 -40.74 35.92 69.82
C ASP A 575 -39.91 34.68 70.20
N LYS A 576 -39.67 34.46 71.50
CA LYS A 576 -38.99 33.25 71.99
C LYS A 576 -39.77 31.97 71.71
N GLN A 577 -41.09 32.00 71.85
CA GLN A 577 -41.95 30.85 71.56
C GLN A 577 -42.03 30.56 70.06
N LEU A 578 -42.09 31.60 69.22
CA LEU A 578 -42.05 31.47 67.75
C LEU A 578 -40.72 30.88 67.29
N ALA A 579 -39.60 31.38 67.81
CA ALA A 579 -38.27 30.85 67.51
C ALA A 579 -38.03 29.42 68.04
N GLY A 580 -38.77 29.01 69.07
CA GLY A 580 -38.82 27.62 69.55
C GLY A 580 -39.61 26.73 68.58
N ALA A 581 -40.83 27.15 68.23
CA ALA A 581 -41.70 26.44 67.30
C ALA A 581 -41.07 26.24 65.91
N LEU A 582 -40.39 27.26 65.39
CA LEU A 582 -39.68 27.18 64.10
C LEU A 582 -38.49 26.22 64.10
N ARG A 583 -37.87 25.97 65.27
CA ARG A 583 -36.78 24.98 65.40
C ARG A 583 -37.29 23.54 65.49
N GLU A 584 -38.52 23.36 65.95
CA GLU A 584 -39.14 22.04 66.13
C GLU A 584 -40.00 21.61 64.94
N ALA A 585 -40.39 22.54 64.06
CA ALA A 585 -41.13 22.25 62.84
C ALA A 585 -40.23 21.63 61.74
N ASP A 586 -40.64 20.50 61.18
CA ASP A 586 -39.95 19.86 60.06
C ASP A 586 -40.02 20.72 58.78
N ALA A 587 -38.98 20.63 57.94
CA ALA A 587 -38.85 21.45 56.74
C ALA A 587 -39.98 21.16 55.74
N GLY A 588 -40.95 22.09 55.62
CA GLY A 588 -42.08 21.93 54.71
C GLY A 588 -43.21 22.94 54.97
N ARG A 589 -44.46 22.47 54.81
CA ARG A 589 -45.66 23.31 54.85
C ARG A 589 -45.90 23.97 56.21
N GLU A 590 -45.50 23.32 57.30
CA GLU A 590 -45.75 23.80 58.67
C GLU A 590 -44.87 25.00 59.06
N SER A 591 -43.60 25.03 58.63
CA SER A 591 -42.71 26.17 58.88
C SER A 591 -43.08 27.41 58.06
N ALA A 592 -43.59 27.23 56.84
CA ALA A 592 -44.10 28.31 56.00
C ALA A 592 -45.38 28.96 56.57
N GLU A 593 -46.27 28.16 57.17
CA GLU A 593 -47.49 28.67 57.82
C GLU A 593 -47.18 29.38 59.16
N LEU A 594 -46.22 28.88 59.95
CA LEU A 594 -45.78 29.55 61.20
C LEU A 594 -45.09 30.90 60.95
N ALA A 595 -44.40 31.07 59.82
CA ALA A 595 -43.79 32.35 59.43
C ALA A 595 -44.82 33.40 58.94
N SER A 596 -46.09 33.01 58.76
CA SER A 596 -47.17 33.89 58.30
C SER A 596 -48.07 34.43 59.42
N LEU A 597 -47.89 33.94 60.65
CA LEU A 597 -48.48 34.47 61.89
C LEU A 597 -47.66 35.66 62.39
#